data_AF-A0A8C5YLB7-F1
#
_entry.id   AF-A0A8C5YLB7-F1
#
_cell.length_a   1.000
_cell.length_b   1.000
_cell.length_c   1.000
_cell.angle_alpha   90.00
_cell.angle_beta   90.00
_cell.angle_gamma   90.00
#
_symmetry.space_group_name_H-M   'P 1'
#
loop_
_entity.id
_entity.type
_entity.pdbx_description
1 polymer ?
#
loop_
_entity_poly.entity_id
_entity_poly.type
_entity_poly.pdbx_seq_one_letter_code
_entity_poly.pdbx_strand_id
1 'polypeptide(L)' 'MMRLFLFLCFALPGFLRAQQACSRGACYPPVGDLLIGRTRFLRASSTCGLTKPETYCTQYGEWRLKCCKCDSRLPHN' A
#
# COMPACT_ATOMS: atom_id res chain seq x y z
N MET A 1 -26.13 -40.02 -3.07
CA MET A 1 -25.84 -39.54 -4.44
C MET A 1 -26.26 -38.08 -4.66
N MET A 2 -27.50 -37.70 -4.33
CA MET A 2 -28.08 -36.37 -4.60
C MET A 2 -27.48 -35.19 -3.82
N ARG A 3 -26.95 -35.44 -2.61
CA ARG A 3 -26.24 -34.40 -1.81
C ARG A 3 -24.89 -34.00 -2.43
N LEU A 4 -24.15 -34.97 -2.99
CA LEU A 4 -22.85 -34.71 -3.62
C LEU A 4 -22.99 -33.84 -4.87
N PHE A 5 -24.06 -34.06 -5.63
CA PHE A 5 -24.40 -33.26 -6.81
C PHE A 5 -24.74 -31.81 -6.45
N LEU A 6 -25.48 -31.62 -5.36
CA LEU A 6 -25.79 -30.30 -4.81
C LEU A 6 -24.53 -29.55 -4.35
N PHE A 7 -23.62 -30.23 -3.64
CA PHE A 7 -22.34 -29.65 -3.25
C PHE A 7 -21.47 -29.28 -4.47
N LEU A 8 -21.47 -30.10 -5.51
CA LEU A 8 -20.76 -29.82 -6.77
C LEU A 8 -21.34 -28.58 -7.47
N CYS A 9 -22.68 -28.48 -7.58
CA CYS A 9 -23.36 -27.34 -8.23
C CYS A 9 -23.17 -26.00 -7.50
N PHE A 10 -23.04 -25.99 -6.16
CA PHE A 10 -22.82 -24.76 -5.39
C PHE A 10 -21.34 -24.31 -5.33
N ALA A 11 -20.37 -25.23 -5.52
CA ALA A 11 -18.94 -24.90 -5.48
C ALA A 11 -18.38 -24.42 -6.83
N LEU A 12 -18.95 -24.86 -7.96
CA LEU A 12 -18.47 -24.49 -9.31
C LEU A 12 -18.63 -23.00 -9.74
N PRO A 13 -19.70 -22.26 -9.36
CA PRO A 13 -19.95 -20.93 -9.93
C PRO A 13 -18.89 -19.88 -9.56
N GLY A 14 -18.27 -20.01 -8.39
CA GLY A 14 -17.22 -19.09 -7.95
C GLY A 14 -15.92 -19.20 -8.75
N PHE A 15 -15.61 -20.42 -9.22
CA PHE A 15 -14.39 -20.70 -10.00
C PHE A 15 -14.52 -20.27 -11.47
N LEU A 16 -15.73 -20.43 -12.05
CA LEU A 16 -16.01 -20.09 -13.45
C LEU A 16 -15.93 -18.58 -13.76
N ARG A 17 -16.24 -17.72 -12.79
CA ARG A 17 -16.26 -16.27 -12.99
C ARG A 17 -14.87 -15.65 -13.12
N ALA A 18 -13.84 -16.27 -12.53
CA ALA A 18 -12.46 -15.82 -12.64
C ALA A 18 -11.87 -16.10 -14.03
N GLN A 19 -12.30 -17.18 -14.69
CA GLN A 19 -11.72 -17.65 -15.94
C GLN A 19 -12.18 -16.85 -17.18
N GLN A 20 -13.29 -16.11 -17.10
CA GLN A 20 -13.88 -15.44 -18.27
C GLN A 20 -13.17 -14.14 -18.68
N ALA A 21 -12.53 -13.44 -17.74
CA ALA A 21 -11.84 -12.18 -18.06
C ALA A 21 -10.59 -12.39 -18.94
N CYS A 22 -9.93 -13.56 -18.82
CA CYS A 22 -8.66 -13.88 -19.49
C CYS A 22 -8.77 -14.94 -20.59
N SER A 23 -9.96 -15.49 -20.84
CA SER A 23 -10.15 -16.57 -21.81
C SER A 23 -10.14 -16.12 -23.26
N ARG A 24 -10.25 -14.80 -23.53
CA ARG A 24 -10.31 -14.22 -24.88
C ARG A 24 -9.12 -13.32 -25.24
N GLY A 25 -8.08 -13.28 -24.41
CA GLY A 25 -6.90 -12.43 -24.67
C GLY A 25 -6.09 -12.12 -23.41
N ALA A 26 -5.16 -11.18 -23.54
CA ALA A 26 -4.34 -10.74 -22.42
C ALA A 26 -5.18 -10.05 -21.33
N CYS A 27 -4.89 -10.38 -20.08
CA CYS A 27 -5.53 -9.84 -18.90
C CYS A 27 -4.65 -8.81 -18.23
N TYR A 28 -5.25 -7.71 -17.78
CA TYR A 28 -4.56 -6.65 -17.06
C TYR A 28 -5.35 -6.35 -15.78
N PRO A 29 -4.73 -6.49 -14.60
CA PRO A 29 -5.38 -6.13 -13.34
C PRO A 29 -5.64 -4.62 -13.28
N PRO A 30 -6.60 -4.17 -12.45
CA PRO A 30 -6.77 -2.75 -12.19
C PRO A 30 -5.50 -2.18 -11.56
N VAL A 31 -5.15 -0.97 -11.99
CA VAL A 31 -4.04 -0.22 -11.39
C VAL A 31 -4.45 0.29 -10.00
N GLY A 32 -3.47 0.42 -9.11
CA GLY A 32 -3.68 0.93 -7.75
C GLY A 32 -2.37 1.34 -7.10
N ASP A 33 -2.46 2.00 -5.95
CA ASP A 33 -1.29 2.39 -5.17
C ASP A 33 -0.62 1.15 -4.54
N LEU A 34 0.63 0.91 -4.92
CA LEU A 34 1.43 -0.22 -4.45
C LEU A 34 1.97 -0.05 -3.03
N LEU A 35 1.87 1.14 -2.44
CA LEU A 35 2.34 1.46 -1.09
C LEU A 35 1.29 1.08 -0.03
N ILE A 36 0.01 1.01 -0.39
CA ILE A 36 -1.07 0.64 0.52
C ILE A 36 -0.84 -0.76 1.10
N GLY A 37 -0.94 -0.89 2.43
CA GLY A 37 -0.68 -2.14 3.14
C GLY A 37 0.79 -2.55 3.22
N ARG A 38 1.71 -1.74 2.67
CA ARG A 38 3.14 -2.03 2.62
C ARG A 38 4.01 -1.04 3.39
N THR A 39 3.44 -0.26 4.31
CA THR A 39 4.16 0.71 5.15
C THR A 39 5.39 0.12 5.84
N ARG A 40 5.25 -1.10 6.39
CA ARG A 40 6.34 -1.86 7.03
C ARG A 40 7.47 -2.32 6.10
N PHE A 41 7.26 -2.29 4.78
CA PHE A 41 8.25 -2.67 3.77
C PHE A 41 8.94 -1.45 3.14
N LEU A 42 8.53 -0.23 3.49
CA LEU A 42 9.19 0.98 3.04
C LEU A 42 10.51 1.15 3.80
N ARG A 43 11.59 1.42 3.07
CA ARG A 43 12.91 1.66 3.62
C ARG A 43 13.51 2.92 3.03
N ALA A 44 13.99 3.80 3.90
CA ALA A 44 14.79 4.95 3.53
C ALA A 44 16.28 4.65 3.77
N SER A 45 17.15 5.20 2.94
CA SER A 45 18.61 5.15 3.15
C SER A 45 19.06 6.08 4.29
N SER A 46 18.29 7.14 4.55
CA SER A 46 18.50 8.10 5.63
C SER A 46 17.18 8.54 6.26
N THR A 47 17.21 8.89 7.53
CA THR A 47 16.04 9.42 8.26
C THR A 47 16.55 10.35 9.35
N CYS A 48 16.07 11.60 9.36
CA CYS A 48 16.47 12.58 10.37
C CYS A 48 15.99 12.18 11.75
N GLY A 49 16.68 12.60 12.81
CA GLY A 49 16.14 12.50 14.15
C GLY A 49 16.11 11.09 14.75
N LEU A 50 16.78 10.09 14.16
CA LEU A 50 16.79 8.69 14.66
C LEU A 50 17.60 8.53 15.95
N THR A 51 18.74 9.20 16.06
CA THR A 51 19.63 9.10 17.23
C THR A 51 19.36 10.23 18.23
N LYS A 52 19.23 11.46 17.72
CA LYS A 52 18.99 12.69 18.49
C LYS A 52 18.15 13.66 17.66
N PRO A 53 17.43 14.62 18.28
CA PRO A 53 16.66 15.61 17.53
C PRO A 53 17.57 16.41 16.60
N GLU A 54 17.15 16.58 15.35
CA GLU A 54 17.87 17.32 14.32
C GLU A 54 17.07 18.54 13.87
N THR A 55 17.71 19.70 13.74
CA THR A 55 17.05 20.91 13.24
C THR A 55 17.14 20.93 11.72
N TYR A 56 16.01 21.13 11.05
CA TYR A 56 15.94 21.34 9.61
C TYR A 56 15.23 22.67 9.32
N CYS A 57 15.55 23.29 8.19
CA CYS A 57 14.94 24.54 7.76
C CYS A 57 14.40 24.40 6.34
N THR A 58 13.18 24.88 6.11
CA THR A 58 12.55 24.93 4.80
C THR A 58 12.18 26.36 4.44
N GLN A 59 12.11 26.66 3.16
CA GLN A 59 11.56 27.93 2.69
C GLN A 59 10.10 28.06 3.14
N TYR A 60 9.74 29.23 3.65
CA TYR A 60 8.41 29.58 4.13
C TYR A 60 8.03 30.95 3.57
N GLY A 61 7.34 30.95 2.43
CA GLY A 61 7.10 32.17 1.66
C GLY A 61 8.36 32.63 0.91
N GLU A 62 8.26 33.81 0.30
CA GLU A 62 9.25 34.30 -0.67
C GLU A 62 10.62 34.67 -0.05
N TRP A 63 10.64 35.05 1.24
CA TRP A 63 11.84 35.60 1.89
C TRP A 63 12.08 35.14 3.32
N ARG A 64 11.41 34.07 3.79
CA ARG A 64 11.59 33.58 5.16
C ARG A 64 11.90 32.10 5.17
N LEU A 65 12.79 31.72 6.08
CA LEU A 65 13.05 30.33 6.41
C LEU A 65 12.28 29.98 7.67
N LYS A 66 11.63 28.82 7.67
CA LYS A 66 11.06 28.23 8.89
C LYS A 66 11.90 27.04 9.28
N CYS A 67 12.46 27.10 10.49
CA CYS A 67 13.23 26.02 11.05
C CYS A 67 12.41 25.25 12.09
N CYS A 68 12.45 23.92 12.01
CA CYS A 68 11.73 22.99 12.87
C CYS A 68 12.70 21.91 13.38
N LYS A 69 12.32 21.23 14.47
CA LYS A 69 13.05 20.04 14.95
C LYS A 69 12.39 18.78 14.40
N CYS A 70 13.19 17.88 13.85
CA CYS A 70 12.84 16.52 13.48
C CYS A 70 13.27 15.58 14.61
N ASP A 71 12.32 14.90 15.24
CA ASP A 71 12.58 13.80 16.18
C ASP A 71 11.74 12.59 15.78
N SER A 72 12.35 11.67 15.03
CA SER A 72 11.68 10.48 14.47
C SER A 72 11.53 9.35 15.50
N ARG A 73 11.97 9.55 16.75
CA ARG A 73 11.76 8.60 17.85
C ARG A 73 10.37 8.76 18.47
N LEU A 74 9.74 9.91 18.23
CA LEU A 74 8.38 10.20 18.68
C LEU A 74 7.40 9.84 17.55
N PRO A 75 6.24 9.23 17.88
CA PRO A 75 5.20 9.02 16.88
C PRO A 75 4.68 10.37 16.38
N HIS A 76 4.44 10.45 15.07
CA HIS A 76 3.75 11.58 14.48
C HIS A 76 2.24 11.43 14.76
N ASN A 77 1.63 12.44 15.36
CA ASN A 77 0.19 12.50 15.67
C ASN A 77 -0.57 13.24 14.57
#